data_AF-A0A1H1GB92-F1
#
_entry.id   AF-A0A1H1GB92-F1
#
_cell.length_a   1.000
_cell.length_b   1.000
_cell.length_c   1.000
_cell.angle_alpha   90.00
_cell.angle_beta   90.00
_cell.angle_gamma   90.00
#
_symmetry.space_group_name_H-M   'P 1'
#
loop_
_entity.id
_entity.type
_entity.pdbx_description
1 polymer ?
#
loop_
_entity_poly.entity_id
_entity_poly.type
_entity_poly.pdbx_seq_one_letter_code
_entity_poly.pdbx_strand_id
1 'polypeptide(L)'
;MRKNKVIIVLLTIVLILIFPINSYASEGNVNEIEEIDLATSPSSIFFNLNNMKPGDYAIKNLTVSNDGNQGIQYKFTNTFIDGSKKLYDEFHLTVKDESSVLFDGMLKDFTTLEQRNLTDGDSEVIRFKILMPYKLGNEFQGLGSKFEFTFSMTNISEETISSGVGQLLPDTATSMYNFLLIGAIVLLSGVVLYGYSVRKNV
;
A
#
# COMPACT_ATOMS: atom_id res chain seq x y z
N MET A 1 43.21 18.47 -50.22
CA MET A 1 41.79 18.12 -49.93
C MET A 1 41.58 16.72 -49.34
N ARG A 2 42.37 15.69 -49.70
CA ARG A 2 42.14 14.30 -49.23
C ARG A 2 42.41 14.07 -47.73
N LYS A 3 43.45 14.70 -47.15
CA LYS A 3 43.80 14.56 -45.72
C LYS A 3 42.76 15.16 -44.77
N ASN A 4 42.16 16.31 -45.11
CA ASN A 4 41.13 16.94 -44.29
C ASN A 4 39.83 16.12 -44.25
N LYS A 5 39.49 15.44 -45.36
CA LYS A 5 38.32 14.54 -45.40
C LYS A 5 38.53 13.30 -44.53
N VAL A 6 39.74 12.75 -44.49
CA VAL A 6 40.08 11.60 -43.64
C VAL A 6 40.00 11.96 -42.15
N ILE A 7 40.46 13.16 -41.77
CA ILE A 7 40.37 13.64 -40.38
C ILE A 7 38.91 13.85 -39.96
N ILE A 8 38.07 14.40 -40.84
CA ILE A 8 36.64 14.60 -40.55
C ILE A 8 35.93 13.25 -40.38
N VAL A 9 36.23 12.27 -41.24
CA VAL A 9 35.64 10.92 -41.15
C VAL A 9 36.07 10.20 -39.87
N LEU A 10 37.34 10.33 -39.47
CA LEU A 10 37.85 9.76 -38.23
C LEU A 10 37.17 10.39 -37.01
N LEU A 11 36.96 11.70 -37.03
CA LEU A 11 36.33 12.45 -35.94
C LEU A 11 34.84 12.10 -35.79
N THR A 12 34.12 11.88 -36.90
CA THR A 12 32.72 11.41 -36.85
C THR A 12 32.59 9.98 -36.35
N ILE A 13 33.53 9.09 -36.68
CA ILE A 13 33.53 7.71 -36.17
C ILE A 13 33.81 7.68 -34.67
N VAL A 14 34.74 8.50 -34.20
CA VAL A 14 35.00 8.66 -32.76
C VAL A 14 33.76 9.22 -32.08
N LEU A 15 33.07 10.21 -32.66
CA LEU A 15 31.84 10.77 -32.10
C LEU A 15 30.73 9.72 -31.93
N ILE A 16 30.59 8.79 -32.88
CA ILE A 16 29.62 7.68 -32.80
C ILE A 16 30.01 6.67 -31.71
N LEU A 17 31.31 6.50 -31.42
CA LEU A 17 31.82 5.60 -30.36
C LEU A 17 31.69 6.17 -28.93
N ILE A 18 31.60 7.50 -28.78
CA ILE A 18 31.38 8.15 -27.47
C ILE A 18 29.90 8.36 -27.16
N PHE A 19 28.99 8.12 -28.11
CA PHE A 19 27.59 7.98 -27.77
C PHE A 19 27.43 6.64 -27.04
N PRO A 20 27.12 6.62 -25.73
CA PRO A 20 26.70 5.38 -25.11
C PRO A 20 25.49 4.89 -25.89
N ILE A 21 25.56 3.66 -26.42
CA ILE A 21 24.38 2.95 -26.87
C ILE A 21 23.58 2.75 -25.60
N ASN A 22 22.74 3.73 -25.27
CA ASN A 22 21.85 3.60 -24.14
C ASN A 22 20.84 2.52 -24.53
N SER A 23 21.14 1.26 -24.23
CA SER A 23 20.09 0.35 -23.80
C SER A 23 19.63 0.87 -22.46
N TYR A 24 18.74 1.86 -22.48
CA TYR A 24 17.85 2.06 -21.36
C TYR A 24 16.85 0.90 -21.38
N ALA A 25 17.30 -0.29 -20.98
CA ALA A 25 16.51 -0.99 -19.98
C ALA A 25 16.80 -0.21 -18.71
N SER A 26 16.08 0.89 -18.52
CA SER A 26 15.82 1.34 -17.18
C SER A 26 15.03 0.17 -16.57
N GLU A 27 15.72 -0.75 -15.90
CA GLU A 27 15.26 -1.16 -14.58
C GLU A 27 15.28 0.11 -13.72
N GLY A 28 14.38 1.04 -14.06
CA GLY A 28 13.72 1.70 -12.97
C GLY A 28 13.14 0.53 -12.19
N ASN A 29 13.27 0.60 -10.88
CA ASN A 29 12.12 0.25 -10.07
C ASN A 29 10.93 1.04 -10.65
N VAL A 30 10.36 0.58 -11.76
CA VAL A 30 8.94 0.34 -11.81
C VAL A 30 8.81 -0.50 -10.57
N ASN A 31 8.41 0.16 -9.47
CA ASN A 31 7.63 -0.54 -8.49
C ASN A 31 6.63 -1.26 -9.39
N GLU A 32 6.85 -2.56 -9.65
CA GLU A 32 5.76 -3.50 -9.80
C GLU A 32 4.83 -2.97 -8.73
N ILE A 33 3.74 -2.36 -9.16
CA ILE A 33 2.77 -1.84 -8.21
C ILE A 33 2.34 -3.17 -7.60
N GLU A 34 2.96 -3.53 -6.48
CA GLU A 34 2.81 -4.83 -5.84
C GLU A 34 1.31 -4.98 -5.76
N GLU A 35 0.78 -5.96 -6.51
CA GLU A 35 -0.62 -5.94 -6.87
C GLU A 35 -1.37 -6.28 -5.59
N ILE A 36 -1.84 -5.23 -4.91
CA ILE A 36 -2.69 -5.36 -3.73
C ILE A 36 -4.07 -5.72 -4.27
N ASP A 37 -4.28 -7.00 -4.51
CA ASP A 37 -5.61 -7.54 -4.72
C ASP A 37 -6.11 -8.13 -3.40
N LEU A 38 -6.94 -7.36 -2.69
CA LEU A 38 -7.58 -7.82 -1.48
C LEU A 38 -9.07 -7.96 -1.70
N ALA A 39 -9.57 -9.19 -1.66
CA ALA A 39 -11.00 -9.45 -1.64
C ALA A 39 -11.49 -9.66 -0.20
N THR A 40 -12.45 -8.83 0.22
CA THR A 40 -13.27 -9.09 1.40
C THR A 40 -14.66 -9.47 0.95
N SER A 41 -15.19 -10.56 1.49
CA SER A 41 -16.53 -11.04 1.17
C SER A 41 -17.32 -11.28 2.45
N PRO A 42 -18.30 -10.41 2.78
CA PRO A 42 -18.69 -9.16 2.11
C PRO A 42 -17.70 -7.99 2.36
N SER A 43 -17.81 -6.90 1.58
CA SER A 43 -16.95 -5.71 1.73
C SER A 43 -17.12 -4.96 3.06
N SER A 44 -18.27 -5.14 3.73
CA SER A 44 -18.48 -4.67 5.10
C SER A 44 -19.49 -5.55 5.85
N ILE A 45 -19.40 -5.55 7.18
CA ILE A 45 -20.32 -6.31 8.04
C ILE A 45 -21.29 -5.36 8.74
N PHE A 46 -22.46 -5.18 8.13
CA PHE A 46 -23.53 -4.37 8.69
C PHE A 46 -24.50 -5.19 9.55
N PHE A 47 -24.77 -4.77 10.78
CA PHE A 47 -25.81 -5.35 11.64
C PHE A 47 -27.00 -4.40 11.76
N ASN A 48 -28.20 -4.94 11.55
CA ASN A 48 -29.47 -4.25 11.80
C ASN A 48 -30.33 -5.14 12.69
N LEU A 49 -30.17 -4.96 13.99
CA LEU A 49 -30.74 -5.82 15.02
C LEU A 49 -32.00 -5.16 15.55
N ASN A 50 -33.16 -5.71 15.23
CA ASN A 50 -34.46 -5.21 15.66
C ASN A 50 -35.22 -6.29 16.41
N ASN A 51 -35.92 -5.89 17.47
CA ASN A 51 -36.81 -6.78 18.23
C ASN A 51 -36.13 -8.07 18.73
N MET A 52 -34.84 -7.98 19.06
CA MET A 52 -34.12 -9.06 19.72
C MET A 52 -34.67 -9.26 21.13
N LYS A 53 -34.71 -10.51 21.56
CA LYS A 53 -35.08 -10.90 22.92
C LYS A 53 -33.82 -11.27 23.71
N PRO A 54 -33.85 -11.10 25.04
CA PRO A 54 -32.76 -11.60 25.89
C PRO A 54 -32.46 -13.09 25.60
N GLY A 55 -31.21 -13.38 25.27
CA GLY A 55 -30.75 -14.70 24.83
C GLY A 55 -30.62 -14.87 23.31
N ASP A 56 -31.22 -14.00 22.51
CA ASP A 56 -31.08 -14.05 21.05
C ASP A 56 -29.66 -13.68 20.63
N TYR A 57 -29.22 -14.24 19.51
CA TYR A 57 -27.93 -13.92 18.92
C TYR A 57 -28.02 -13.79 17.40
N ALA A 58 -27.13 -12.98 16.84
CA ALA A 58 -26.90 -12.85 15.42
C ALA A 58 -25.45 -13.21 15.10
N ILE A 59 -25.23 -13.92 13.99
CA ILE A 59 -23.90 -14.31 13.54
C ILE A 59 -23.70 -13.83 12.11
N LYS A 60 -22.53 -13.25 11.84
CA LYS A 60 -22.04 -12.97 10.49
C LYS A 60 -20.62 -13.47 10.35
N ASN A 61 -20.32 -14.05 9.20
CA ASN A 61 -18.96 -14.45 8.83
C ASN A 61 -18.44 -13.45 7.79
N LEU A 62 -17.15 -13.19 7.85
CA LEU A 62 -16.39 -12.44 6.87
C LEU A 62 -15.22 -13.29 6.43
N THR A 63 -15.08 -13.47 5.13
CA THR A 63 -13.87 -14.05 4.54
C THR A 63 -12.97 -12.90 4.11
N VAL A 64 -11.74 -12.92 4.62
CA VAL A 64 -10.65 -12.04 4.18
C VAL A 64 -9.70 -12.92 3.36
N SER A 65 -9.48 -12.58 2.09
CA SER A 65 -8.47 -13.24 1.25
C SER A 65 -7.43 -12.23 0.81
N ASN A 66 -6.17 -12.66 0.88
CA ASN A 66 -5.05 -11.93 0.30
C ASN A 66 -4.73 -12.52 -1.07
N ASP A 67 -5.39 -11.99 -2.09
CA ASP A 67 -5.21 -12.44 -3.48
C ASP A 67 -3.98 -11.77 -4.14
N GLY A 68 -3.33 -10.85 -3.42
CA GLY A 68 -2.10 -10.18 -3.82
C GLY A 68 -0.83 -11.00 -3.56
N ASN A 69 0.30 -10.43 -3.97
CA ASN A 69 1.63 -11.06 -3.90
C ASN A 69 2.47 -10.63 -2.68
N GLN A 70 1.86 -9.99 -1.69
CA GLN A 70 2.54 -9.51 -0.49
C GLN A 70 1.75 -9.76 0.78
N GLY A 71 2.45 -9.90 1.90
CA GLY A 71 1.81 -9.95 3.22
C GLY A 71 1.11 -8.63 3.57
N ILE A 72 -0.10 -8.73 4.11
CA ILE A 72 -0.91 -7.59 4.54
C ILE A 72 -1.07 -7.59 6.06
N GLN A 73 -1.25 -6.41 6.62
CA GLN A 73 -1.73 -6.20 7.97
C GLN A 73 -3.13 -5.60 7.93
N TYR A 74 -4.06 -6.16 8.69
CA TYR A 74 -5.42 -5.65 8.74
C TYR A 74 -5.92 -5.45 10.17
N LYS A 75 -6.94 -4.60 10.29
CA LYS A 75 -7.65 -4.29 11.52
C LYS A 75 -9.14 -4.08 11.27
N PHE A 76 -9.92 -4.23 12.33
CA PHE A 76 -11.36 -3.96 12.33
C PHE A 76 -11.68 -2.79 13.24
N THR A 77 -12.60 -1.94 12.80
CA THR A 77 -13.22 -0.91 13.62
C THR A 77 -14.72 -1.11 13.63
N ASN A 78 -15.38 -0.64 14.69
CA ASN A 78 -16.83 -0.72 14.83
C ASN A 78 -17.41 0.70 14.93
N THR A 79 -18.48 0.95 14.17
CA THR A 79 -19.15 2.23 14.13
C THR A 79 -20.63 2.06 14.40
N PHE A 80 -21.14 2.73 15.44
CA PHE A 80 -22.57 2.86 15.65
C PHE A 80 -23.17 3.79 14.58
N ILE A 81 -24.24 3.34 13.94
CA ILE A 81 -24.88 4.06 12.84
C ILE A 81 -26.16 4.75 13.30
N ASP A 82 -27.10 4.00 13.87
CA ASP A 82 -28.45 4.49 14.16
C ASP A 82 -29.21 3.58 15.15
N GLY A 83 -30.30 4.07 15.72
CA GLY A 83 -31.18 3.35 16.65
C GLY A 83 -30.84 3.60 18.12
N SER A 84 -31.09 2.59 18.95
CA SER A 84 -30.90 2.68 20.40
C SER A 84 -29.44 2.45 20.78
N LYS A 85 -28.73 3.54 21.11
CA LYS A 85 -27.39 3.45 21.70
C LYS A 85 -27.41 2.69 23.04
N LYS A 86 -28.48 2.83 23.82
CA LYS A 86 -28.67 2.09 25.07
C LYS A 86 -28.65 0.57 24.83
N LEU A 87 -29.30 0.09 23.77
CA LEU A 87 -29.28 -1.33 23.41
C LEU A 87 -27.92 -1.75 22.83
N TYR A 88 -27.34 -0.91 21.97
CA TYR A 88 -26.00 -1.12 21.41
C TYR A 88 -24.94 -1.35 22.50
N ASP A 89 -24.97 -0.53 23.54
CA ASP A 89 -24.01 -0.55 24.65
C ASP A 89 -24.09 -1.82 25.51
N GLU A 90 -25.19 -2.57 25.42
CA GLU A 90 -25.45 -3.79 26.19
C GLU A 90 -25.23 -5.09 25.41
N PHE A 91 -24.99 -5.01 24.09
CA PHE A 91 -24.69 -6.21 23.32
C PHE A 91 -23.34 -6.80 23.70
N HIS A 92 -23.29 -8.13 23.76
CA HIS A 92 -22.05 -8.87 23.93
C HIS A 92 -21.53 -9.29 22.55
N LEU A 93 -20.30 -8.89 22.24
CA LEU A 93 -19.61 -9.22 21.01
C LEU A 93 -18.59 -10.33 21.30
N THR A 94 -18.65 -11.39 20.49
CA THR A 94 -17.59 -12.38 20.40
C THR A 94 -17.08 -12.39 18.96
N VAL A 95 -15.79 -12.13 18.77
CA VAL A 95 -15.09 -12.26 17.49
C VAL A 95 -14.11 -13.43 17.59
N LYS A 96 -14.15 -14.34 16.61
CA LYS A 96 -13.24 -15.49 16.57
C LYS A 96 -12.85 -15.85 15.15
N ASP A 97 -11.63 -16.36 15.02
CA ASP A 97 -11.18 -17.06 13.82
C ASP A 97 -11.43 -18.58 13.97
N GLU A 98 -10.80 -19.40 13.14
CA GLU A 98 -10.91 -20.86 13.23
C GLU A 98 -10.18 -21.45 14.44
N SER A 99 -9.14 -20.77 14.93
CA SER A 99 -8.18 -21.25 15.91
C SER A 99 -8.39 -20.70 17.32
N SER A 100 -8.89 -19.46 17.45
CA SER A 100 -8.85 -18.67 18.67
C SER A 100 -9.95 -17.60 18.74
N VAL A 101 -10.24 -17.15 19.96
CA VAL A 101 -11.14 -16.03 20.21
C VAL A 101 -10.32 -14.74 20.18
N LEU A 102 -10.66 -13.85 19.25
CA LEU A 102 -9.96 -12.58 19.02
C LEU A 102 -10.46 -11.48 19.96
N PHE A 103 -11.74 -11.54 20.33
CA PHE A 103 -12.35 -10.62 21.26
C PHE A 103 -13.58 -11.27 21.90
N ASP A 104 -13.75 -11.06 23.21
CA ASP A 104 -14.95 -11.47 23.93
C ASP A 104 -15.28 -10.43 25.00
N GLY A 105 -16.37 -9.70 24.82
CA GLY A 105 -16.73 -8.60 25.72
C GLY A 105 -17.93 -7.79 25.26
N MET A 106 -18.14 -6.62 25.87
CA MET A 106 -19.24 -5.73 25.47
C MET A 106 -18.92 -5.01 24.18
N LEU A 107 -19.92 -4.84 23.32
CA LEU A 107 -19.79 -4.20 22.01
C LEU A 107 -19.32 -2.74 22.12
N LYS A 108 -19.73 -2.02 23.17
CA LYS A 108 -19.26 -0.64 23.45
C LYS A 108 -17.77 -0.54 23.77
N ASP A 109 -17.18 -1.61 24.28
CA ASP A 109 -15.78 -1.63 24.69
C ASP A 109 -14.87 -2.03 23.51
N PHE A 110 -15.46 -2.52 22.42
CA PHE A 110 -14.76 -2.81 21.18
C PHE A 110 -14.45 -1.52 20.43
N THR A 111 -13.16 -1.18 20.33
CA THR A 111 -12.67 -0.03 19.56
C THR A 111 -11.94 -0.47 18.30
N THR A 112 -10.96 -1.37 18.46
CA THR A 112 -10.16 -1.92 17.38
C THR A 112 -9.63 -3.29 17.78
N LEU A 113 -9.56 -4.23 16.82
CA LEU A 113 -8.83 -5.48 17.01
C LEU A 113 -7.33 -5.27 16.86
N GLU A 114 -6.54 -6.09 17.57
CA GLU A 114 -5.10 -6.14 17.36
C GLU A 114 -4.80 -6.41 15.87
N GLN A 115 -3.73 -5.78 15.39
CA GLN A 115 -3.30 -5.86 14.00
C GLN A 115 -2.89 -7.29 13.68
N ARG A 116 -3.39 -7.83 12.57
CA ARG A 116 -3.17 -9.22 12.18
C ARG A 116 -2.53 -9.30 10.81
N ASN A 117 -1.61 -10.25 10.67
CA ASN A 117 -0.89 -10.51 9.44
C ASN A 117 -1.62 -11.59 8.64
N LEU A 118 -1.75 -11.39 7.34
CA LEU A 118 -2.19 -12.41 6.39
C LEU A 118 -1.16 -12.50 5.27
N THR A 119 -0.59 -13.68 5.09
CA THR A 119 0.41 -13.98 4.04
C THR A 119 -0.23 -13.98 2.65
N ASP A 120 0.59 -13.89 1.61
CA ASP A 120 0.12 -13.91 0.22
C ASP A 120 -0.59 -15.23 -0.11
N GLY A 121 -1.69 -15.15 -0.85
CA GLY A 121 -2.53 -16.28 -1.24
C GLY A 121 -3.36 -16.90 -0.11
N ASP A 122 -3.20 -16.46 1.14
CA ASP A 122 -3.94 -17.00 2.28
C ASP A 122 -5.31 -16.36 2.45
N SER A 123 -6.20 -17.12 3.09
CA SER A 123 -7.53 -16.66 3.45
C SER A 123 -7.91 -17.13 4.84
N GLU A 124 -8.67 -16.28 5.53
CA GLU A 124 -9.19 -16.56 6.85
C GLU A 124 -10.67 -16.18 6.95
N VAL A 125 -11.39 -16.92 7.80
CA VAL A 125 -12.80 -16.68 8.08
C VAL A 125 -12.95 -16.14 9.50
N ILE A 126 -13.38 -14.89 9.61
CA ILE A 126 -13.66 -14.23 10.87
C ILE A 126 -15.16 -14.29 11.15
N ARG A 127 -15.52 -14.79 12.33
CA ARG A 127 -16.91 -14.91 12.78
C ARG A 127 -17.22 -13.87 13.85
N PHE A 128 -18.19 -13.03 13.57
CA PHE A 128 -18.76 -12.05 14.49
C PHE A 128 -20.07 -12.59 15.05
N LYS A 129 -20.15 -12.72 16.37
CA LYS A 129 -21.36 -13.10 17.08
C LYS A 129 -21.78 -11.96 17.99
N ILE A 130 -23.01 -11.49 17.81
CA ILE A 130 -23.67 -10.52 18.70
C ILE A 130 -24.69 -11.27 19.53
N LEU A 131 -24.58 -11.20 20.85
CA LEU A 131 -25.51 -11.82 21.79
C LEU A 131 -26.21 -10.72 22.59
N MET A 132 -27.53 -10.83 22.72
CA MET A 132 -28.31 -10.05 23.67
C MET A 132 -28.30 -10.76 25.03
N PRO A 133 -27.70 -10.19 26.09
CA PRO A 133 -27.61 -10.86 27.40
C PRO A 133 -28.99 -11.16 28.02
N TYR A 134 -29.11 -12.28 28.73
CA TYR A 134 -30.34 -12.70 29.42
C TYR A 134 -30.81 -11.74 30.53
N LYS A 135 -29.91 -10.92 31.06
CA LYS A 135 -30.16 -9.99 32.16
C LYS A 135 -30.87 -8.69 31.73
N LEU A 136 -31.09 -8.49 30.43
CA LEU A 136 -31.73 -7.27 29.93
C LEU A 136 -33.24 -7.31 30.18
N GLY A 137 -33.78 -6.25 30.79
CA GLY A 137 -35.19 -6.14 31.14
C GLY A 137 -36.09 -5.69 29.98
N ASN A 138 -37.38 -5.51 30.29
CA ASN A 138 -38.42 -5.12 29.33
C ASN A 138 -38.18 -3.74 28.70
N GLU A 139 -37.34 -2.90 29.32
CA GLU A 139 -36.95 -1.58 28.81
C GLU A 139 -36.15 -1.63 27.50
N PHE A 140 -35.72 -2.82 27.08
CA PHE A 140 -35.05 -3.06 25.80
C PHE A 140 -35.98 -3.66 24.74
N GLN A 141 -37.21 -4.04 25.11
CA GLN A 141 -38.16 -4.66 24.20
C GLN A 141 -38.58 -3.69 23.09
N GLY A 142 -38.59 -4.17 21.84
CA GLY A 142 -38.98 -3.38 20.67
C GLY A 142 -37.92 -2.36 20.23
N LEU A 143 -36.79 -2.25 20.93
CA LEU A 143 -35.68 -1.42 20.49
C LEU A 143 -34.94 -2.09 19.31
N GLY A 144 -34.34 -1.24 18.48
CA GLY A 144 -33.49 -1.65 17.38
C GLY A 144 -32.18 -0.89 17.40
N SER A 145 -31.12 -1.48 16.88
CA SER A 145 -29.81 -0.85 16.79
C SER A 145 -29.08 -1.27 15.52
N LYS A 146 -28.40 -0.31 14.90
CA LYS A 146 -27.66 -0.47 13.65
C LYS A 146 -26.21 -0.06 13.86
N PHE A 147 -25.29 -0.90 13.43
CA PHE A 147 -23.85 -0.67 13.52
C PHE A 147 -23.12 -1.48 12.45
N GLU A 148 -21.89 -1.09 12.16
CA GLU A 148 -21.09 -1.69 11.10
C GLU A 148 -19.66 -1.92 11.57
N PHE A 149 -19.12 -3.07 11.19
CA PHE A 149 -17.69 -3.33 11.27
C PHE A 149 -17.04 -2.97 9.94
N THR A 150 -16.10 -2.03 10.00
CA THR A 150 -15.29 -1.60 8.86
C THR A 150 -13.93 -2.26 8.93
N PHE A 151 -13.48 -2.76 7.77
CA PHE A 151 -12.18 -3.38 7.59
C PHE A 151 -11.18 -2.33 7.07
N SER A 152 -9.95 -2.35 7.57
CA SER A 152 -8.86 -1.49 7.07
C SER A 152 -7.57 -2.29 7.00
N MET A 153 -6.85 -2.17 5.89
CA MET A 153 -5.57 -2.85 5.66
C MET A 153 -4.42 -1.86 5.46
N THR A 154 -3.20 -2.35 5.67
CA THR A 154 -1.93 -1.67 5.43
C THR A 154 -0.89 -2.72 5.05
N ASN A 155 0.03 -2.39 4.14
CA ASN A 155 1.05 -3.35 3.70
C ASN A 155 2.04 -3.66 4.81
N ILE A 156 2.51 -4.91 4.85
CA ILE A 156 3.74 -5.25 5.54
C ILE A 156 4.88 -4.91 4.57
N SER A 157 5.27 -3.65 4.47
CA SER A 157 6.56 -3.37 3.82
C SER A 157 7.65 -4.04 4.66
N GLU A 158 8.62 -4.69 4.02
CA GLU A 158 9.76 -5.34 4.68
C GLU A 158 10.68 -4.36 5.45
N GLU A 159 10.28 -3.10 5.65
CA GLU A 159 11.02 -2.09 6.41
C GLU A 159 10.80 -2.15 7.93
N THR A 160 10.43 -3.31 8.48
CA THR A 160 10.44 -3.51 9.94
C THR A 160 11.62 -4.38 10.39
N ILE A 161 12.83 -4.14 9.87
CA ILE A 161 14.08 -4.34 10.61
C ILE A 161 15.03 -3.17 10.31
N SER A 162 14.86 -2.05 11.01
CA SER A 162 15.94 -1.33 11.69
C SER A 162 15.44 0.04 12.14
N SER A 163 15.14 0.17 13.44
CA SER A 163 15.29 1.46 14.08
C SER A 163 16.78 1.84 14.01
N GLY A 164 17.11 2.71 13.07
CA GLY A 164 18.43 3.33 12.94
C GLY A 164 19.21 2.89 11.71
N VAL A 165 19.12 3.69 10.64
CA VAL A 165 20.19 4.14 9.73
C VAL A 165 19.47 4.78 8.54
N GLY A 166 19.93 5.96 8.15
CA GLY A 166 19.22 6.89 7.29
C GLY A 166 18.67 6.29 6.00
N GLN A 167 17.43 6.70 5.70
CA GLN A 167 16.79 6.63 4.41
C GLN A 167 17.79 7.04 3.31
N LEU A 168 18.35 6.06 2.61
CA LEU A 168 19.17 6.28 1.43
C LEU A 168 18.23 6.79 0.34
N LEU A 169 18.18 8.12 0.19
CA LEU A 169 17.55 8.72 -0.98
C LEU A 169 18.25 8.15 -2.22
N PRO A 170 17.51 7.72 -3.27
CA PRO A 170 18.13 7.38 -4.54
C PRO A 170 18.98 8.57 -4.99
N ASP A 171 20.27 8.32 -5.21
CA ASP A 171 21.26 9.34 -5.52
C ASP A 171 21.06 9.86 -6.96
N THR A 172 20.05 10.72 -7.10
CA THR A 172 19.63 11.35 -8.35
C THR A 172 20.48 12.58 -8.70
N ALA A 173 21.31 13.06 -7.76
CA ALA A 173 22.16 14.22 -7.97
C ALA A 173 23.44 13.85 -8.76
N THR A 174 24.07 12.72 -8.43
CA THR A 174 25.33 12.29 -9.06
C THR A 174 25.19 12.09 -10.59
N SER A 175 24.05 11.58 -11.05
CA SER A 175 23.78 11.38 -12.48
C SER A 175 23.54 12.69 -13.25
N MET A 176 22.94 13.72 -12.63
CA MET A 176 22.73 15.04 -13.25
C MET A 176 24.07 15.78 -13.50
N TYR A 177 25.02 15.70 -12.56
CA TYR A 177 26.33 16.33 -12.71
C TYR A 177 27.14 15.71 -13.86
N ASN A 178 27.03 14.40 -14.08
CA ASN A 178 27.70 13.73 -15.20
C ASN A 178 27.19 14.22 -16.56
N PHE A 179 25.87 14.38 -16.73
CA PHE A 179 25.31 14.92 -17.97
C PHE A 179 25.68 16.38 -18.21
N LEU A 180 25.72 17.20 -17.15
CA LEU A 180 26.14 18.60 -17.24
C LEU A 180 27.63 18.71 -17.60
N LEU A 181 28.48 17.87 -17.01
CA LEU A 181 29.90 17.79 -17.32
C LEU A 181 30.14 17.40 -18.79
N ILE A 182 29.42 16.38 -19.28
CA ILE A 182 29.50 15.96 -20.70
C ILE A 182 29.06 17.11 -21.62
N GLY A 183 27.95 17.80 -21.30
CA GLY A 183 27.48 18.95 -22.07
C GLY A 183 28.51 20.09 -22.13
N ALA A 184 29.17 20.38 -21.01
CA ALA A 184 30.22 21.41 -20.95
C ALA A 184 31.44 21.05 -21.82
N ILE A 185 31.86 19.78 -21.81
CA ILE A 185 32.98 19.31 -22.65
C ILE A 185 32.64 19.45 -24.15
N VAL A 186 31.41 19.09 -24.53
CA VAL A 186 30.94 19.22 -25.93
C VAL A 186 30.94 20.68 -26.37
N LEU A 187 30.38 21.59 -25.56
CA LEU A 187 30.37 23.02 -25.87
C LEU A 187 31.78 23.60 -26.02
N LEU A 188 32.69 23.29 -25.09
CA LEU A 188 34.07 23.76 -25.15
C LEU A 188 34.79 23.24 -26.40
N SER A 189 34.58 21.97 -26.75
CA SER A 189 35.18 21.38 -27.96
C SER A 189 34.69 22.06 -29.25
N GLY A 190 33.40 22.42 -29.31
CA GLY A 190 32.80 23.15 -30.42
C GLY A 190 33.39 24.56 -30.58
N VAL A 191 33.57 25.28 -29.47
CA VAL A 191 34.19 26.62 -29.48
C VAL A 191 35.64 26.57 -29.97
N VAL A 192 36.41 25.58 -29.52
CA VAL A 192 37.81 25.40 -29.95
C VAL A 192 37.88 25.08 -31.45
N LEU A 193 37.05 24.16 -31.94
CA LEU A 193 36.99 23.83 -33.37
C LEU A 193 36.57 25.02 -34.23
N TYR A 194 35.61 25.81 -33.78
CA TYR A 194 35.20 27.04 -34.47
C TYR A 194 36.36 28.06 -34.52
N GLY A 195 37.07 28.26 -33.42
CA GLY A 195 38.25 29.13 -33.40
C GLY A 195 39.35 28.67 -34.37
N TYR A 196 39.59 27.36 -34.46
CA TYR A 196 40.54 26.78 -35.42
C TYR A 196 40.09 26.90 -36.87
N SER A 197 38.80 26.77 -37.16
CA SER A 197 38.28 26.88 -38.53
C SER A 197 38.37 28.30 -39.06
N VAL A 198 38.08 29.29 -38.20
CA VAL A 198 38.21 30.72 -38.53
C VAL A 198 39.67 31.09 -38.77
N ARG A 199 40.60 30.62 -37.93
CA ARG A 199 42.05 30.86 -38.10
C ARG A 199 42.66 30.21 -39.35
N LYS A 200 42.03 29.18 -39.90
CA LYS A 200 42.51 28.49 -41.11
C LYS A 200 41.98 29.13 -42.40
N ASN A 201 40.94 29.96 -42.30
CA ASN A 201 40.32 30.67 -43.41
C ASN A 201 40.76 32.15 -43.51
N VAL A 202 41.74 32.56 -42.69
CA VAL A 202 42.51 33.80 -42.83
C VAL A 202 43.91 33.41 -43.28
#